data_AF-A0A0S8DK95-F1
#
_entry.id   AF-A0A0S8DK95-F1
#
_cell.length_a   1.000
_cell.length_b   1.000
_cell.length_c   1.000
_cell.angle_alpha   90.00
_cell.angle_beta   90.00
_cell.angle_gamma   90.00
#
_symmetry.space_group_name_H-M   'P 1'
#
loop_
_entity.id
_entity.type
_entity.pdbx_description
1 polymer ?
#
loop_
_entity_poly.entity_id
_entity_poly.type
_entity_poly.pdbx_seq_one_letter_code
_entity_poly.pdbx_strand_id
1 'polypeptide(L)' 'MNDLEREMNHRILIIDDNLSIHKDFETILVEEEESASLNALRSEVFGEEVANRVAGNKYELDFASQGEEGCQKIA' A
#
# COMPACT_ATOMS: atom_id res chain seq x y z
N MET A 1 16.79 8.50 7.82
CA MET A 1 15.52 9.02 7.29
C MET A 1 15.15 10.21 8.12
N ASN A 2 14.97 11.39 7.51
CA ASN A 2 14.58 12.59 8.24
C ASN A 2 13.12 12.45 8.68
N ASP A 3 12.78 12.88 9.89
CA ASP A 3 11.41 12.85 10.39
C ASP A 3 10.43 13.67 9.52
N LEU A 4 10.95 14.60 8.72
CA LEU A 4 10.22 15.35 7.69
C LEU A 4 9.72 14.50 6.50
N GLU A 5 10.40 13.40 6.15
CA GLU A 5 9.95 12.49 5.09
C GLU A 5 8.76 11.63 5.54
N ARG A 6 8.64 11.38 6.85
CA ARG A 6 7.55 10.60 7.46
C ARG A 6 6.20 11.32 7.45
N GLU A 7 6.20 12.64 7.28
CA GLU A 7 5.00 13.48 7.35
C GLU A 7 4.45 13.86 5.96
N MET A 8 5.14 13.49 4.88
CA MET A 8 4.61 13.69 3.53
C MET A 8 3.54 12.63 3.24
N ASN A 9 2.30 13.08 3.05
CA ASN A 9 1.21 12.19 2.70
C ASN A 9 1.42 11.65 1.28
N HIS A 10 1.76 10.37 1.13
CA HIS A 10 2.03 9.75 -0.17
C HIS A 10 0.72 9.33 -0.85
N ARG A 11 -0.10 10.32 -1.21
CA ARG A 11 -1.36 10.11 -1.94
C ARG A 11 -1.10 9.80 -3.41
N ILE A 12 -1.68 8.71 -3.91
CA ILE A 12 -1.64 8.30 -5.31
C ILE A 12 -3.07 8.19 -5.82
N LEU A 13 -3.38 8.91 -6.89
CA LEU A 13 -4.64 8.76 -7.63
C LEU A 13 -4.39 7.91 -8.88
N ILE A 14 -5.06 6.77 -8.97
CA ILE A 14 -5.05 5.89 -10.14
C ILE A 14 -6.31 6.14 -10.96
N ILE A 15 -6.16 6.34 -12.27
CA ILE A 15 -7.28 6.50 -13.21
C ILE A 15 -7.17 5.42 -14.27
N ASP A 16 -8.03 4.43 -14.20
CA ASP A 16 -8.10 3.32 -15.16
C ASP A 16 -9.54 2.80 -15.20
N ASP A 17 -10.02 2.36 -16.37
CA ASP A 17 -11.39 1.85 -16.53
C ASP A 17 -11.52 0.38 -16.11
N ASN A 18 -10.40 -0.29 -15.79
CA ASN A 18 -10.37 -1.67 -15.36
C ASN A 18 -10.18 -1.82 -13.85
N LEU A 19 -11.26 -2.23 -13.16
CA LEU A 19 -11.26 -2.49 -11.71
C LEU A 19 -10.20 -3.51 -11.26
N SER A 20 -9.72 -4.38 -12.15
CA SER A 20 -8.67 -5.34 -11.80
C SER A 20 -7.34 -4.64 -11.53
N ILE A 21 -7.03 -3.57 -12.28
CA ILE A 21 -5.83 -2.76 -12.09
C ILE A 21 -5.84 -2.06 -10.74
N HIS A 22 -7.01 -1.59 -10.27
CA HIS A 22 -7.13 -0.95 -8.96
C HIS A 22 -6.72 -1.89 -7.82
N LYS A 23 -7.18 -3.15 -7.88
CA LYS A 23 -6.83 -4.17 -6.89
C LYS A 23 -5.37 -4.56 -6.93
N ASP A 24 -4.77 -4.58 -8.11
CA ASP A 24 -3.34 -4.87 -8.26
C ASP A 24 -2.49 -3.80 -7.55
N PHE A 25 -2.84 -2.52 -7.71
CA PHE A 25 -2.16 -1.43 -7.01
C PHE A 25 -2.36 -1.48 -5.50
N GLU A 26 -3.56 -1.80 -5.03
CA GLU A 26 -3.83 -2.03 -3.60
C GLU A 26 -2.93 -3.15 -3.05
N THR A 27 -2.88 -4.29 -3.74
CA THR A 27 -2.07 -5.46 -3.33
C THR A 27 -0.57 -5.17 -3.28
N ILE A 28 -0.06 -4.33 -4.19
CA ILE A 28 1.37 -4.04 -4.31
C ILE A 28 1.81 -2.93 -3.36
N LEU A 29 1.00 -1.87 -3.20
CA LEU A 29 1.40 -0.62 -2.54
C LEU A 29 0.85 -0.46 -1.13
N VAL A 30 -0.26 -1.13 -0.81
CA VAL A 30 -0.81 -1.12 0.55
C VAL A 30 -0.25 -2.33 1.27
N GLU A 31 0.59 -2.08 2.28
CA GLU A 31 1.02 -3.15 3.19
C GLU A 31 -0.22 -3.71 3.89
N GLU A 32 -0.56 -4.96 3.58
CA GLU A 32 -1.54 -5.69 4.39
C GLU A 32 -0.98 -5.86 5.80
N GLU A 33 -1.82 -5.66 6.82
CA GLU A 33 -1.44 -6.00 8.19
C GLU A 33 -1.14 -7.51 8.26
N GLU A 34 0.15 -7.86 8.39
CA GLU A 34 0.56 -9.26 8.50
C GLU A 34 -0.13 -9.89 9.71
N SER A 35 -0.94 -10.93 9.47
CA SER A 35 -1.54 -11.68 10.56
C SER A 35 -0.45 -12.32 11.43
N ALA A 36 -0.54 -12.11 12.74
CA ALA A 36 0.44 -12.64 13.70
C ALA A 36 0.61 -14.16 13.59
N SER A 37 -0.44 -14.88 13.19
CA SER A 37 -0.43 -16.32 12.95
C SER A 37 0.41 -16.71 11.72
N LEU A 38 0.32 -15.98 10.61
CA LEU A 38 1.16 -16.22 9.43
C LEU A 38 2.63 -15.94 9.72
N ASN A 39 2.93 -14.89 10.49
CA ASN A 39 4.30 -14.58 10.90
C ASN A 39 4.89 -15.64 11.82
N ALA A 40 4.10 -16.14 12.79
CA ALA A 40 4.51 -17.25 13.65
C ALA A 40 4.82 -18.52 12.84
N LEU A 41 3.93 -18.90 11.90
CA LEU A 41 4.15 -20.05 11.02
C LEU A 41 5.38 -19.86 10.14
N ARG A 42 5.60 -18.66 9.60
CA ARG A 42 6.77 -18.35 8.77
C ARG A 42 8.07 -18.51 9.57
N SER A 43 8.09 -18.05 10.81
CA SER A 43 9.25 -18.21 11.69
C SER A 43 9.50 -19.69 12.04
N GLU A 44 8.44 -20.46 12.29
CA GLU A 44 8.54 -21.91 12.54
C GLU A 44 9.08 -22.69 11.34
N VAL A 45 8.62 -22.38 10.12
CA VAL A 45 8.98 -23.12 8.91
C VAL A 45 10.32 -22.69 8.32
N PHE A 46 10.60 -21.39 8.30
CA PHE A 46 11.76 -20.83 7.60
C PHE A 46 12.90 -20.39 8.53
N GLY A 47 12.67 -20.33 9.85
CA GLY A 47 13.70 -19.93 10.83
C GLY A 47 14.13 -18.47 10.74
N GLU A 48 13.40 -17.64 9.99
CA GLU A 48 13.63 -16.20 9.93
C GLU A 48 13.03 -15.54 11.18
N GLU A 49 13.84 -14.84 11.96
CA GLU A 49 13.31 -13.78 12.82
C GLU A 49 12.66 -12.76 11.89
N VAL A 50 11.45 -12.30 12.24
CA VAL A 50 10.69 -11.31 11.46
C VAL A 50 11.61 -10.11 11.25
N ALA A 51 12.32 -10.09 10.13
CA ALA A 51 13.13 -8.96 9.74
C ALA A 51 12.14 -7.81 9.77
N ASN A 52 12.42 -6.77 10.57
CA ASN A 52 11.66 -5.53 10.54
C ASN A 52 11.61 -5.13 9.07
N ARG A 53 10.50 -5.48 8.39
CA ARG A 53 10.27 -5.05 7.03
C ARG A 53 10.41 -3.54 7.12
N VAL A 54 11.33 -3.01 6.32
CA VAL A 54 11.56 -1.57 6.24
C VAL A 54 10.18 -0.98 6.10
N ALA A 55 9.71 -0.28 7.14
CA ALA A 55 8.34 0.22 7.20
C ALA A 55 8.09 0.94 5.89
N GLY A 56 7.33 0.31 4.99
CA GLY A 56 7.12 0.83 3.66
C GLY A 56 6.52 2.21 3.81
N ASN A 57 6.83 3.09 2.86
CA ASN A 57 6.12 4.35 2.79
C ASN A 57 4.62 4.02 2.71
N LYS A 58 3.83 4.51 3.67
CA LYS A 58 2.39 4.30 3.67
C LYS A 58 1.81 5.14 2.55
N TYR A 59 1.29 4.48 1.52
CA TYR A 59 0.58 5.13 0.43
C TYR A 59 -0.91 5.20 0.76
N GLU A 60 -1.53 6.32 0.41
CA GLU A 60 -2.97 6.49 0.43
C GLU A 60 -3.44 6.45 -1.02
N LEU A 61 -4.20 5.42 -1.40
CA LEU A 61 -4.64 5.21 -2.78
C LEU A 61 -6.07 5.72 -2.97
N ASP A 62 -6.25 6.55 -4.00
CA ASP A 62 -7.54 6.92 -4.55
C ASP A 62 -7.68 6.33 -5.96
N PHE A 63 -8.89 5.96 -6.33
CA PHE A 63 -9.19 5.38 -7.64
C PHE A 63 -10.29 6.15 -8.35
N ALA A 64 -10.20 6.26 -9.67
CA ALA A 64 -11.25 6.77 -10.53
C ALA A 64 -11.32 5.96 -11.83
N SER A 65 -12.53 5.77 -12.34
CA SER A 65 -12.78 5.05 -13.59
C SER A 65 -12.54 5.91 -14.84
N GLN A 66 -12.53 7.24 -14.68
CA GLN A 66 -12.40 8.20 -15.77
C GLN A 66 -11.77 9.52 -15.32
N GLY A 67 -11.27 10.29 -16.29
CA GLY A 67 -10.58 11.57 -16.01
C GLY A 67 -11.44 12.60 -15.26
N GLU A 68 -12.74 12.69 -15.57
CA GLU A 68 -13.66 13.60 -14.87
C GLU A 68 -13.79 13.26 -13.38
N GLU A 69 -13.94 11.97 -13.07
CA GLU A 69 -13.99 11.46 -11.68
C GLU A 69 -12.64 11.72 -10.98
N GLY A 70 -11.53 11.53 -11.70
CA GLY A 70 -10.21 11.85 -11.19
C GLY A 70 -10.05 13.33 -10.84
N CYS A 71 -10.53 14.24 -11.68
CA CYS A 71 -10.52 15.68 -11.40
C CYS A 71 -11.29 16.03 -10.12
N GLN A 72 -12.41 15.36 -9.85
CA GLN A 72 -13.22 15.57 -8.64
C GLN A 72 -12.48 15.14 -7.35
N LYS A 73 -11.54 14.20 -7.44
CA LYS A 73 -10.75 13.68 -6.30
C LYS A 73 -9.53 14.53 -5.94
N ILE A 74 -9.13 15.44 -6.83
CA ILE A 74 -8.01 16.37 -6.62
C ILE A 74 -8.48 17.70 -5.99
N ALA A 75 -9.80 17.95 -5.95
CA ALA A 75 -10.42 19.20 -5.50
C ALA A 75 -10.22 19.49 -4.00
#